data_AF-A0A7V5IZD8-F1
#
_entry.id   AF-A0A7V5IZD8-F1
#
_cell.length_a   1.000
_cell.length_b   1.000
_cell.length_c   1.000
_cell.angle_alpha   90.00
_cell.angle_beta   90.00
_cell.angle_gamma   90.00
#
_symmetry.space_group_name_H-M   'P 1'
#
loop_
_entity.id
_entity.type
_entity.pdbx_description
1 polymer ?
#
loop_
_entity_poly.entity_id
_entity_poly.type
_entity_poly.pdbx_seq_one_letter_code
_entity_poly.pdbx_strand_id
1 'polypeptide(L)'
;MKKSRRIFIEKCLAVFIFAGIFLSFLYLSLDEKKRLADADWWAIYFNRPSERENYDFTIDNRSREREFVYTLPDGQTGTVRLRPGETFSVSTGKFTSPSAISVRTGQETKTIAK
;
A
#
# COMPACT_ATOMS: atom_id res chain seq x y z
N MET A 1 -8.32 46.95 35.87
CA MET A 1 -9.18 46.08 35.02
C MET A 1 -8.63 45.75 33.62
N LYS A 2 -7.85 46.60 32.93
CA LYS A 2 -7.35 46.32 31.56
C LYS A 2 -6.39 45.12 31.43
N LYS A 3 -5.52 44.89 32.43
CA LYS A 3 -4.49 43.81 32.41
C LYS A 3 -5.09 42.40 32.48
N SER A 4 -6.17 42.22 33.26
CA SER A 4 -6.89 40.94 33.40
C SER A 4 -7.62 40.52 32.11
N ARG A 5 -8.23 41.49 31.40
CA ARG A 5 -8.87 41.21 30.09
C ARG A 5 -7.87 40.79 29.02
N ARG A 6 -6.64 41.34 29.02
CA ARG A 6 -5.60 40.99 28.05
C ARG A 6 -5.12 39.54 28.21
N ILE A 7 -4.87 39.13 29.46
CA ILE A 7 -4.47 37.75 29.81
C ILE A 7 -5.59 36.76 29.47
N PHE A 8 -6.85 37.14 29.68
CA PHE A 8 -8.00 36.31 29.31
C PHE A 8 -8.08 36.11 27.79
N ILE A 9 -7.92 37.17 27.01
CA ILE A 9 -7.93 37.11 25.54
C ILE A 9 -6.78 36.26 25.00
N GLU A 10 -5.57 36.41 25.54
CA GLU A 10 -4.39 35.62 25.13
C GLU A 10 -4.56 34.12 25.40
N LYS A 11 -5.14 33.76 26.55
CA LYS A 11 -5.45 32.36 26.88
C LYS A 11 -6.53 31.78 25.97
N CYS A 12 -7.59 32.54 25.69
CA CYS A 12 -8.62 32.11 24.73
C CYS A 12 -8.04 31.94 23.32
N LEU A 13 -7.21 32.89 22.87
CA LEU A 13 -6.54 32.82 21.56
C LEU A 13 -5.65 31.57 21.45
N ALA A 14 -4.86 31.28 22.49
CA ALA A 14 -4.04 30.07 22.52
C ALA A 14 -4.89 28.80 22.40
N VAL A 15 -6.01 28.70 23.12
CA VAL A 15 -6.93 27.56 23.01
C VAL A 15 -7.50 27.41 21.60
N PHE A 16 -7.89 28.52 20.95
CA PHE A 16 -8.39 28.49 19.57
C PHE A 16 -7.32 28.02 18.58
N ILE A 17 -6.07 28.48 18.72
CA ILE A 17 -4.96 28.04 17.88
C ILE A 17 -4.70 26.54 18.06
N PHE A 18 -4.61 26.07 19.30
CA PHE A 18 -4.41 24.64 19.59
C PHE A 18 -5.56 23.78 19.06
N ALA A 19 -6.81 24.21 19.22
CA ALA A 19 -7.97 23.51 18.67
C ALA A 19 -7.92 23.46 17.14
N GLY A 20 -7.54 24.55 16.46
CA GLY A 20 -7.41 24.60 15.01
C GLY A 20 -6.31 23.70 14.46
N ILE A 21 -5.15 23.65 15.14
CA ILE A 21 -4.06 22.73 14.80
C ILE A 21 -4.54 21.28 14.97
N PHE A 22 -5.16 20.96 16.10
CA PHE A 22 -5.67 19.61 16.38
C PHE A 22 -6.72 19.17 15.34
N LEU A 23 -7.66 20.05 14.96
CA LEU A 23 -8.65 19.76 13.93
C LEU A 23 -8.00 19.53 12.56
N SER A 24 -6.95 20.28 12.23
CA SER A 24 -6.18 20.10 11.00
C SER A 24 -5.51 18.71 10.95
N PHE A 25 -4.91 18.28 12.06
CA PHE A 25 -4.35 16.93 12.18
C PHE A 25 -5.41 15.84 12.06
N LEU A 26 -6.58 16.03 12.70
CA LEU A 26 -7.70 15.10 12.59
C LEU A 26 -8.21 14.99 11.15
N TYR A 27 -8.36 16.14 10.47
CA TYR A 27 -8.79 16.20 9.07
C TYR A 27 -7.80 15.47 8.15
N LEU A 28 -6.50 15.77 8.27
CA LEU A 28 -5.45 15.12 7.49
C LEU A 28 -5.44 13.59 7.71
N SER A 29 -5.60 13.14 8.95
CA SER A 29 -5.64 11.71 9.25
C SER A 29 -6.87 11.00 8.65
N LEU A 30 -8.01 11.68 8.61
CA LEU A 30 -9.22 11.14 7.99
C LEU A 30 -9.13 11.11 6.46
N ASP A 31 -8.56 12.15 5.84
CA ASP A 31 -8.35 12.22 4.39
C ASP A 31 -7.36 11.14 3.92
N GLU A 32 -6.26 10.94 4.66
CA GLU A 32 -5.28 9.90 4.36
C GLU A 32 -5.90 8.49 4.42
N LYS A 33 -6.74 8.22 5.44
CA LYS A 33 -7.48 6.95 5.53
C LYS A 33 -8.43 6.76 4.36
N LYS A 34 -9.12 7.82 3.90
CA LYS A 34 -9.99 7.75 2.72
C LYS A 34 -9.18 7.50 1.45
N ARG A 35 -8.08 8.21 1.24
CA ARG A 35 -7.19 8.01 0.07
C ARG A 35 -6.61 6.60 0.02
N LEU A 36 -6.26 6.02 1.16
CA LEU A 36 -5.82 4.62 1.25
C LEU A 36 -6.95 3.62 0.98
N ALA A 37 -8.19 3.95 1.36
CA ALA A 37 -9.37 3.13 1.04
C ALA A 37 -9.79 3.23 -0.43
N ASP A 38 -9.55 4.37 -1.08
CA ASP A 38 -9.89 4.65 -2.49
C ASP A 38 -8.74 4.28 -3.46
N ALA A 39 -7.61 3.77 -2.96
CA ALA A 39 -6.45 3.44 -3.77
C ALA A 39 -6.69 2.17 -4.62
N ASP A 40 -7.35 2.29 -5.77
CA ASP A 40 -7.60 1.15 -6.66
C ASP A 40 -6.37 0.78 -7.52
N TRP A 41 -5.38 0.13 -6.90
CA TRP A 41 -4.24 -0.42 -7.63
C TRP A 41 -3.71 -1.71 -7.00
N TRP A 42 -2.96 -2.46 -7.79
CA TRP A 42 -2.18 -3.61 -7.34
C TRP A 42 -0.87 -3.68 -8.10
N ALA A 43 0.17 -4.28 -7.52
CA ALA A 43 1.49 -4.39 -8.14
C ALA A 43 2.11 -5.76 -7.93
N ILE A 44 3.06 -6.09 -8.80
CA ILE A 44 3.93 -7.26 -8.68
C ILE A 44 5.38 -6.82 -8.85
N TYR A 45 6.27 -7.34 -8.01
CA TYR A 45 7.69 -7.00 -8.06
C TYR A 45 8.55 -8.10 -7.46
N PHE A 46 9.81 -8.20 -7.91
CA PHE A 46 10.80 -9.11 -7.34
C PHE A 46 11.29 -8.57 -5.99
N ASN A 47 11.42 -9.45 -5.00
CA ASN A 47 11.94 -9.10 -3.68
C ASN A 47 13.45 -8.84 -3.73
N ARG A 48 14.18 -9.51 -4.63
CA ARG A 48 15.62 -9.35 -4.83
C ARG A 48 15.93 -9.19 -6.32
N PRO A 49 15.64 -8.02 -6.91
CA PRO A 49 15.75 -7.82 -8.36
C PRO A 49 17.19 -7.96 -8.90
N SER A 50 18.21 -7.78 -8.05
CA SER A 50 19.62 -7.96 -8.42
C SER A 50 20.07 -9.42 -8.48
N GLU A 51 19.36 -10.35 -7.83
CA GLU A 51 19.70 -11.78 -7.85
C GLU A 51 19.07 -12.44 -9.08
N ARG A 52 19.87 -12.63 -10.14
CA ARG A 52 19.39 -13.15 -11.43
C ARG A 52 18.62 -14.47 -11.32
N GLU A 53 19.04 -15.37 -10.44
CA GLU A 53 18.42 -16.69 -10.26
C GLU A 53 17.24 -16.69 -9.28
N ASN A 54 17.06 -15.66 -8.43
CA ASN A 54 16.06 -15.68 -7.35
C ASN A 54 14.75 -14.98 -7.75
N TYR A 55 13.72 -15.75 -8.05
CA TYR A 55 12.44 -15.24 -8.56
C TYR A 55 11.43 -14.94 -7.45
N ASP A 56 11.86 -14.86 -6.18
CA ASP A 56 11.00 -14.45 -5.06
C ASP A 56 10.32 -13.13 -5.40
N PHE A 57 9.00 -13.10 -5.31
CA PHE A 57 8.20 -11.95 -5.69
C PHE A 57 7.08 -11.69 -4.69
N THR A 58 6.55 -10.48 -4.75
CA THR A 58 5.42 -10.06 -3.93
C THR A 58 4.31 -9.49 -4.80
N ILE A 59 3.08 -9.84 -4.44
CA ILE A 59 1.84 -9.22 -4.92
C ILE A 59 1.38 -8.25 -3.82
N ASP A 60 1.26 -6.96 -4.14
CA ASP A 60 0.72 -5.93 -3.24
C ASP A 60 -0.65 -5.50 -3.75
N ASN A 61 -1.70 -5.71 -2.94
CA ASN A 61 -3.05 -5.29 -3.26
C ASN A 61 -3.43 -4.05 -2.45
N ARG A 62 -3.58 -2.89 -3.10
CA ARG A 62 -4.20 -1.71 -2.48
C ARG A 62 -5.65 -1.47 -2.91
N SER A 63 -6.10 -2.20 -3.93
CA SER A 63 -7.48 -2.18 -4.39
C SER A 63 -8.44 -2.92 -3.46
N ARG A 64 -9.70 -3.04 -3.89
CA ARG A 64 -10.70 -3.94 -3.29
C ARG A 64 -10.19 -5.38 -3.14
N GLU A 65 -10.92 -6.19 -2.37
CA GLU A 65 -10.64 -7.62 -2.26
C GLU A 65 -10.66 -8.26 -3.67
N ARG A 66 -9.55 -8.92 -4.03
CA ARG A 66 -9.35 -9.55 -5.33
C ARG A 66 -8.69 -10.91 -5.16
N GLU A 67 -9.00 -11.81 -6.09
CA GLU A 67 -8.34 -13.09 -6.23
C GLU A 67 -7.27 -13.00 -7.32
N PHE A 68 -6.05 -13.39 -6.97
CA PHE A 68 -4.88 -13.36 -7.83
C PHE A 68 -4.46 -14.79 -8.14
N VAL A 69 -4.32 -15.10 -9.43
CA VAL A 69 -3.75 -16.34 -9.92
C VAL A 69 -2.37 -16.03 -10.48
N TYR A 70 -1.33 -16.64 -9.93
CA TYR A 70 0.03 -16.47 -10.40
C TYR A 70 0.54 -17.74 -11.09
N THR A 71 1.39 -17.56 -12.10
CA THR A 71 2.05 -18.62 -12.85
C THR A 71 3.55 -18.39 -12.81
N LEU A 72 4.27 -19.40 -12.34
CA LEU A 72 5.73 -19.45 -12.26
C LEU A 72 6.33 -19.91 -13.61
N PRO A 73 7.63 -19.66 -13.86
CA PRO A 73 8.31 -20.08 -15.08
C PRO A 73 8.27 -21.57 -15.41
N ASP A 74 8.21 -22.43 -14.40
CA ASP A 74 8.08 -23.89 -14.55
C ASP A 74 6.64 -24.34 -14.83
N GLY A 75 5.71 -23.40 -14.99
CA GLY A 75 4.30 -23.65 -15.23
C GLY A 75 3.49 -23.92 -13.96
N GLN A 76 4.12 -23.96 -12.77
CA GLN A 76 3.37 -24.07 -11.53
C GLN A 76 2.48 -22.85 -11.33
N THR A 77 1.26 -23.09 -10.85
CA THR A 77 0.30 -22.03 -10.57
C THR A 77 -0.11 -22.04 -9.11
N GLY A 78 -0.41 -20.86 -8.59
CA GLY A 78 -1.01 -20.71 -7.27
C GLY A 78 -2.08 -19.63 -7.29
N THR A 79 -2.95 -19.66 -6.29
CA THR A 79 -4.05 -18.70 -6.14
C THR A 79 -4.02 -18.12 -4.73
N VAL A 80 -4.23 -16.81 -4.62
CA VAL A 80 -4.33 -16.13 -3.33
C VAL A 80 -5.43 -15.08 -3.40
N ARG A 81 -6.21 -14.93 -2.33
CA ARG A 81 -7.19 -13.85 -2.18
C ARG A 81 -6.65 -12.83 -1.19
N LEU A 82 -6.58 -11.56 -1.61
CA LEU A 82 -6.02 -10.48 -0.81
C LEU A 82 -7.04 -9.37 -0.62
N ARG A 83 -7.18 -8.91 0.62
CA ARG A 83 -7.95 -7.72 0.99
C ARG A 83 -7.15 -6.44 0.67
N PRO A 84 -7.80 -5.26 0.71
CA PRO A 84 -7.10 -3.99 0.56
C PRO A 84 -6.00 -3.83 1.61
N GLY A 85 -4.80 -3.49 1.16
CA GLY A 85 -3.62 -3.30 1.99
C GLY A 85 -2.82 -4.56 2.30
N GLU A 86 -3.29 -5.75 1.88
CA GLU A 86 -2.57 -7.01 2.10
C GLU A 86 -1.53 -7.26 1.00
N THR A 87 -0.45 -7.93 1.42
CA THR A 87 0.60 -8.39 0.53
C THR A 87 0.75 -9.91 0.63
N PHE A 88 1.21 -10.53 -0.46
CA PHE A 88 1.54 -11.95 -0.50
C PHE A 88 2.88 -12.15 -1.19
N SER A 89 3.80 -12.79 -0.48
CA SER A 89 5.13 -13.10 -1.00
C SER A 89 5.23 -14.59 -1.31
N VAL A 90 5.75 -14.89 -2.50
CA VAL A 90 6.07 -16.26 -2.90
C VAL A 90 7.57 -16.40 -2.85
N SER A 91 8.06 -17.35 -2.05
CA SER A 91 9.42 -17.81 -2.17
C SER A 91 9.47 -18.89 -3.24
N THR A 92 10.30 -18.65 -4.24
CA THR A 92 10.50 -19.53 -5.38
C THR A 92 11.85 -20.23 -5.29
N GLY A 93 12.02 -21.28 -6.08
CA GLY A 93 13.33 -21.84 -6.33
C GLY A 93 14.20 -20.92 -7.20
N LYS A 94 15.37 -21.44 -7.54
CA LYS A 94 16.24 -20.81 -8.54
C LYS A 94 15.79 -21.18 -9.94
N PHE A 95 15.69 -20.20 -10.83
CA PHE A 95 15.55 -20.46 -12.26
C PHE A 95 16.81 -20.01 -13.00
N THR A 96 17.30 -20.86 -13.90
CA THR A 96 18.60 -20.70 -14.57
C THR A 96 18.50 -20.00 -15.93
N SER A 97 17.30 -19.87 -16.48
CA SER A 97 17.00 -19.16 -17.72
C SER A 97 16.25 -17.85 -17.45
N PRO A 98 16.38 -16.84 -18.33
CA PRO A 98 15.49 -15.69 -18.32
C PRO A 98 14.04 -16.16 -18.39
N SER A 99 13.18 -15.59 -17.56
CA SER A 99 11.81 -16.07 -17.40
C SER A 99 10.90 -14.99 -16.86
N ALA A 100 9.60 -15.24 -16.95
CA ALA A 100 8.58 -14.30 -16.57
C ALA A 100 7.62 -14.90 -15.55
N ILE A 101 7.21 -14.08 -14.59
CA ILE A 101 6.12 -14.38 -13.66
C ILE A 101 4.91 -13.60 -14.13
N SER A 102 3.80 -14.29 -14.31
CA SER A 102 2.53 -13.67 -14.69
C SER A 102 1.53 -13.79 -13.56
N VAL A 103 0.83 -12.70 -13.25
CA VAL A 103 -0.22 -12.64 -12.25
C VAL A 103 -1.47 -12.07 -12.87
N ARG A 104 -2.59 -12.76 -12.70
CA ARG A 104 -3.90 -12.40 -13.26
C ARG A 104 -4.92 -12.17 -12.14
N THR A 105 -5.73 -11.13 -12.29
CA THR A 105 -6.92 -10.89 -11.46
C THR A 105 -8.09 -10.47 -12.35
N GLY A 106 -9.15 -11.28 -12.39
CA GLY A 106 -10.27 -11.05 -13.31
C GLY A 106 -9.79 -11.01 -14.77
N GLN A 107 -9.94 -9.85 -15.42
CA GLN A 107 -9.51 -9.60 -16.81
C GLN A 107 -8.12 -8.95 -16.93
N GLU A 108 -7.53 -8.48 -15.82
CA GLU A 108 -6.21 -7.85 -15.84
C GLU A 108 -5.11 -8.90 -15.65
N THR A 109 -4.02 -8.77 -16.41
CA THR A 109 -2.80 -9.57 -16.24
C THR A 109 -1.60 -8.65 -16.20
N LYS A 110 -0.69 -8.89 -15.26
CA LYS A 110 0.63 -8.24 -15.20
C LYS A 110 1.71 -9.30 -15.24
N THR A 111 2.80 -8.96 -15.92
CA THR A 111 3.95 -9.84 -16.09
C THR A 111 5.22 -9.09 -15.73
N ILE A 112 6.08 -9.69 -14.93
CA ILE A 112 7.44 -9.22 -14.65
C ILE A 112 8.43 -10.27 -15.15
N ALA A 113 9.52 -9.84 -15.76
CA ALA A 113 10.52 -10.73 -16.33
C ALA A 113 11.92 -10.30 -15.90
N LYS A 114 12.84 -11.25 -15.88
CA LYS A 114 14.27 -11.02 -15.65
C LYS A 114 15.13 -12.10 -16.33
#